data_AF-A0A2A3Y2S2-F1
#
_entry.id   AF-A0A2A3Y2S2-F1
#
_cell.length_a   1.000
_cell.length_b   1.000
_cell.length_c   1.000
_cell.angle_alpha   90.00
_cell.angle_beta   90.00
_cell.angle_gamma   90.00
#
_symmetry.space_group_name_H-M   'P 1'
#
loop_
_entity.id
_entity.type
_entity.pdbx_description
1 polymer ?
#
loop_
_entity_poly.entity_id
_entity_poly.type
_entity_poly.pdbx_seq_one_letter_code
_entity_poly.pdbx_strand_id
1 'polypeptide(L)'
;MNVENYVKCRRLGLTDSDGGSMNGSRRNARGESTLRSILAETAALVSQFGYDATTISKISKSTGKPASSLYWFFETKDELIAASLESTYERTVERIQKWVKFEEGQNLQEQLERIMVDQLKGAKTERPVRLGLMVALEGSAYESVVQEPFQNRRRAVRSSLQKWWQNVAELHELDDPNAVGIEMMQLTVAFLDGHYISDTELTTVNLEQKSEFVAACLVGAFAEPSRGKRSVVPQQKIVDQSSNETKFGTHEFLLSATRQLVSERGYEGATLTRICERSGMQRSSVYWRYSDKDRLVEAAVAGPFLNIMAMPLPEDFVGGQETISHIATALIDGVRAGMQNRETVRAGLLMKLQHRTPPAAASISIQEALAEQENTLAQWLTVSGGLPSAQATSAAWGLTVLTEGLILAIAFGQNYDTDVLLQRASAMLSTALHPAGMSLEQ
;
A
#
# COMPACT_ATOMS: atom_id res chain seq x y z
N MET A 1 13.96 -9.92 15.31
CA MET A 1 15.06 -10.31 16.21
C MET A 1 16.21 -9.35 15.92
N ASN A 2 16.59 -8.45 16.84
CA ASN A 2 17.62 -7.42 16.60
C ASN A 2 18.85 -8.00 15.88
N VAL A 3 19.47 -7.26 14.95
CA VAL A 3 20.75 -7.61 14.31
C VAL A 3 21.78 -8.07 15.37
N GLU A 4 21.78 -7.45 16.56
CA GLU A 4 22.57 -7.89 17.70
C GLU A 4 22.21 -9.32 18.16
N ASN A 5 20.92 -9.65 18.25
CA ASN A 5 20.42 -10.98 18.61
C ASN A 5 20.56 -12.01 17.48
N TYR A 6 20.50 -11.62 16.21
CA TYR A 6 20.79 -12.52 15.08
C TYR A 6 22.26 -12.96 15.08
N VAL A 7 23.18 -12.02 15.34
CA VAL A 7 24.61 -12.31 15.55
C VAL A 7 24.83 -13.10 16.85
N LYS A 8 24.05 -12.86 17.91
CA LYS A 8 24.14 -13.58 19.20
C LYS A 8 23.61 -15.02 19.11
N CYS A 9 22.51 -15.28 18.40
CA CYS A 9 21.89 -16.60 18.26
C CYS A 9 22.76 -17.59 17.49
N ARG A 10 23.53 -17.17 16.48
CA ARG A 10 24.55 -18.04 15.84
C ARG A 10 25.86 -18.14 16.61
N ARG A 11 26.09 -17.31 17.63
CA ARG A 11 27.31 -17.32 18.45
C ARG A 11 27.37 -18.45 19.46
N LEU A 12 26.25 -19.14 19.70
CA LEU A 12 26.21 -20.34 20.55
C LEU A 12 27.00 -21.55 19.98
N GLY A 13 27.66 -21.38 18.82
CA GLY A 13 28.61 -22.35 18.25
C GLY A 13 30.10 -22.04 18.45
N LEU A 14 30.48 -21.01 19.21
CA LEU A 14 31.87 -20.79 19.61
C LEU A 14 31.98 -20.86 21.13
N THR A 15 32.63 -21.93 21.60
CA THR A 15 32.91 -22.25 22.99
C THR A 15 33.53 -21.07 23.73
N ASP A 16 32.99 -20.77 24.91
CA ASP A 16 33.59 -19.89 25.91
C ASP A 16 35.01 -20.35 26.23
N SER A 17 35.98 -19.46 26.00
CA SER A 17 37.24 -19.47 26.74
C SER A 17 37.80 -18.05 26.81
N ASP A 18 38.05 -17.63 28.05
CA ASP A 18 38.45 -16.32 28.53
C ASP A 18 39.56 -15.60 27.74
N GLY A 19 39.47 -14.26 27.71
CA GLY A 19 40.59 -13.38 27.37
C GLY A 19 40.18 -12.11 26.63
N GLY A 20 39.85 -11.05 27.37
CA GLY A 20 39.56 -9.72 26.83
C GLY A 20 40.68 -9.19 25.92
N SER A 21 40.38 -9.02 24.63
CA SER A 21 41.29 -8.43 23.64
C SER A 21 40.54 -7.37 22.84
N MET A 22 41.09 -6.15 22.75
CA MET A 22 40.62 -5.09 21.84
C MET A 22 40.45 -5.58 20.39
N ASN A 23 41.15 -6.64 19.98
CA ASN A 23 41.01 -7.27 18.67
C ASN A 23 39.70 -8.05 18.50
N GLY A 24 39.14 -8.63 19.57
CA GLY A 24 37.83 -9.27 19.56
C GLY A 24 36.71 -8.24 19.35
N SER A 25 36.77 -7.12 20.06
CA SER A 25 35.82 -6.00 19.89
C SER A 25 35.88 -5.39 18.48
N ARG A 26 37.09 -5.15 17.94
CA ARG A 26 37.27 -4.62 16.57
C ARG A 26 36.84 -5.60 15.48
N ARG A 27 37.10 -6.91 15.63
CA ARG A 27 36.62 -7.95 14.71
C ARG A 27 35.10 -8.05 14.71
N ASN A 28 34.46 -7.91 15.88
CA ASN A 28 33.01 -7.91 16.02
C ASN A 28 32.37 -6.67 15.38
N ALA A 29 32.93 -5.50 15.63
CA ALA A 29 32.48 -4.24 15.02
C ALA A 29 32.62 -4.25 13.49
N ARG A 30 33.68 -4.86 12.95
CA ARG A 30 33.88 -5.02 11.50
C ARG A 30 32.89 -6.01 10.89
N GLY A 31 32.59 -7.12 11.58
CA GLY A 31 31.58 -8.09 11.17
C GLY A 31 30.17 -7.47 11.15
N GLU A 32 29.84 -6.69 12.19
CA GLU A 32 28.56 -6.01 12.31
C GLU A 32 28.39 -4.90 11.26
N SER A 33 29.42 -4.08 11.03
CA SER A 33 29.42 -3.09 9.95
C SER A 33 29.23 -3.73 8.58
N THR A 34 29.90 -4.88 8.34
CA THR A 34 29.72 -5.64 7.10
C THR A 34 28.29 -6.17 6.95
N LEU A 35 27.71 -6.73 8.01
CA LEU A 35 26.34 -7.22 8.01
C LEU A 35 25.34 -6.08 7.74
N ARG A 36 25.48 -4.92 8.41
CA ARG A 36 24.63 -3.75 8.17
C ARG A 36 24.70 -3.26 6.72
N SER A 37 25.89 -3.28 6.12
CA SER A 37 26.06 -2.92 4.70
C SER A 37 25.37 -3.93 3.77
N ILE A 38 25.52 -5.24 4.02
CA ILE A 38 24.83 -6.28 3.24
C ILE A 38 23.31 -6.11 3.32
N LEU A 39 22.76 -5.89 4.52
CA LEU A 39 21.32 -5.71 4.73
C LEU A 39 20.78 -4.45 4.04
N ALA A 40 21.51 -3.33 4.11
CA ALA A 40 21.10 -2.08 3.47
C ALA A 40 21.12 -2.17 1.93
N GLU A 41 22.17 -2.75 1.35
CA GLU A 41 22.27 -2.98 -0.10
C GLU A 41 21.19 -3.97 -0.58
N THR A 42 20.90 -5.00 0.20
CA THR A 42 19.83 -5.95 -0.11
C THR A 42 18.47 -5.25 -0.15
N ALA A 43 18.17 -4.37 0.82
CA ALA A 43 16.91 -3.61 0.85
C ALA A 43 16.78 -2.70 -0.37
N ALA A 44 17.87 -2.03 -0.76
CA ALA A 44 17.90 -1.16 -1.95
C ALA A 44 17.63 -1.96 -3.24
N LEU A 45 18.25 -3.13 -3.39
CA LEU A 45 18.03 -4.01 -4.54
C LEU A 45 16.58 -4.51 -4.60
N VAL A 46 16.00 -4.93 -3.47
CA VAL A 46 14.60 -5.39 -3.42
C VAL A 46 13.68 -4.23 -3.78
N SER A 47 13.91 -3.03 -3.24
CA SER A 47 13.12 -1.83 -3.58
C SER A 47 13.17 -1.47 -5.07
N GLN A 48 14.29 -1.76 -5.74
CA GLN A 48 14.48 -1.43 -7.15
C GLN A 48 13.95 -2.50 -8.10
N PHE A 49 14.17 -3.78 -7.78
CA PHE A 49 13.93 -4.90 -8.70
C PHE A 49 12.78 -5.82 -8.29
N GLY A 50 12.26 -5.69 -7.08
CA GLY A 50 11.34 -6.66 -6.48
C GLY A 50 12.06 -7.88 -5.90
N TYR A 51 11.27 -8.83 -5.43
CA TYR A 51 11.72 -10.04 -4.74
C TYR A 51 12.20 -11.15 -5.71
N ASP A 52 11.46 -11.44 -6.79
CA ASP A 52 11.82 -12.48 -7.78
C ASP A 52 13.16 -12.17 -8.45
N ALA A 53 13.35 -10.90 -8.82
CA ALA A 53 14.51 -10.47 -9.60
C ALA A 53 15.74 -10.11 -8.76
N THR A 54 15.64 -10.08 -7.43
CA THR A 54 16.79 -9.92 -6.54
C THR A 54 17.44 -11.29 -6.32
N THR A 55 18.70 -11.46 -6.71
CA THR A 55 19.41 -12.75 -6.61
C THR A 55 20.67 -12.62 -5.75
N ILE A 56 21.14 -13.72 -5.16
CA ILE A 56 22.42 -13.75 -4.42
C ILE A 56 23.57 -13.22 -5.27
N SER A 57 23.59 -13.50 -6.57
CA SER A 57 24.61 -12.96 -7.48
C SER A 57 24.54 -11.44 -7.62
N LYS A 58 23.33 -10.85 -7.75
CA LYS A 58 23.15 -9.39 -7.76
C LYS A 58 23.58 -8.76 -6.42
N ILE A 59 23.19 -9.36 -5.30
CA ILE A 59 23.58 -8.88 -3.96
C ILE A 59 25.10 -8.96 -3.78
N SER A 60 25.72 -10.07 -4.16
CA SER A 60 27.17 -10.27 -4.12
C SER A 60 27.90 -9.20 -4.94
N LYS A 61 27.40 -8.92 -6.15
CA LYS A 61 27.95 -7.88 -7.04
C LYS A 61 27.80 -6.47 -6.45
N SER A 62 26.64 -6.10 -5.92
CA SER A 62 26.41 -4.75 -5.37
C SER A 62 27.17 -4.52 -4.05
N THR A 63 27.21 -5.53 -3.17
CA THR A 63 27.93 -5.45 -1.90
C THR A 63 29.46 -5.60 -2.03
N GLY A 64 29.95 -6.09 -3.18
CA GLY A 64 31.34 -6.48 -3.38
C GLY A 64 31.79 -7.66 -2.48
N LYS A 65 30.84 -8.43 -1.92
CA LYS A 65 31.11 -9.59 -1.08
C LYS A 65 30.90 -10.90 -1.85
N PRO A 66 31.79 -11.88 -1.75
CA PRO A 66 31.58 -13.19 -2.38
C PRO A 66 30.28 -13.85 -1.88
N ALA A 67 29.64 -14.65 -2.73
CA ALA A 67 28.45 -15.42 -2.34
C ALA A 67 28.69 -16.29 -1.09
N SER A 68 29.88 -16.88 -0.96
CA SER A 68 30.26 -17.64 0.25
C SER A 68 30.24 -16.81 1.53
N SER A 69 30.57 -15.52 1.45
CA SER A 69 30.45 -14.60 2.60
C SER A 69 29.01 -14.27 2.95
N LEU A 70 28.11 -14.22 1.96
CA LEU A 70 26.67 -14.04 2.20
C LEU A 70 26.07 -15.30 2.84
N TYR A 71 26.42 -16.48 2.31
CA TYR A 71 25.97 -17.77 2.85
C TYR A 71 26.49 -18.07 4.26
N TRP A 72 27.59 -17.43 4.66
CA TRP A 72 28.06 -17.48 6.04
C TRP A 72 27.08 -16.83 7.03
N PHE A 73 26.35 -15.78 6.61
CA PHE A 73 25.35 -15.11 7.45
C PHE A 73 23.93 -15.67 7.29
N PHE A 74 23.55 -16.11 6.10
CA PHE A 74 22.17 -16.50 5.74
C PHE A 74 22.18 -17.75 4.89
N GLU A 75 21.37 -18.77 5.21
CA GLU A 75 21.36 -20.04 4.48
C GLU A 75 20.68 -19.89 3.12
N THR A 76 19.69 -19.00 3.05
CA THR A 76 18.87 -18.78 1.85
C THR A 76 18.80 -17.30 1.46
N LYS A 77 18.41 -17.05 0.20
CA LYS A 77 18.07 -15.70 -0.27
C LYS A 77 16.94 -15.10 0.60
N ASP A 78 15.97 -15.93 0.92
CA ASP A 78 14.76 -15.53 1.62
C ASP A 78 15.07 -15.09 3.04
N GLU A 79 15.93 -15.80 3.76
CA GLU A 79 16.44 -15.38 5.07
C GLU A 79 17.17 -14.03 5.01
N LEU A 80 18.03 -13.83 4.00
CA LEU A 80 18.76 -12.57 3.83
C LEU A 80 17.81 -11.39 3.55
N ILE A 81 16.80 -11.60 2.68
CA ILE A 81 15.80 -10.57 2.39
C ILE A 81 14.91 -10.30 3.61
N ALA A 82 14.45 -11.34 4.31
CA ALA A 82 13.65 -11.20 5.52
C ALA A 82 14.40 -10.40 6.60
N ALA A 83 15.66 -10.74 6.85
CA ALA A 83 16.52 -10.01 7.80
C ALA A 83 16.78 -8.57 7.33
N SER A 84 16.93 -8.35 6.03
CA SER A 84 17.10 -7.01 5.45
C SER A 84 15.87 -6.15 5.73
N LEU A 85 14.66 -6.67 5.45
CA LEU A 85 13.39 -5.99 5.76
C LEU A 85 13.26 -5.70 7.26
N GLU A 86 13.52 -6.68 8.12
CA GLU A 86 13.44 -6.51 9.57
C GLU A 86 14.37 -5.38 10.06
N SER A 87 15.60 -5.30 9.54
CA SER A 87 16.57 -4.26 9.88
C SER A 87 16.13 -2.84 9.47
N THR A 88 15.26 -2.71 8.46
CA THR A 88 14.66 -1.43 8.07
C THR A 88 13.55 -1.01 9.02
N TYR A 89 12.83 -1.98 9.60
CA TYR A 89 11.70 -1.74 10.50
C TYR A 89 12.11 -1.36 11.93
N GLU A 90 13.17 -1.96 12.45
CA GLU A 90 13.65 -1.73 13.83
C GLU A 90 14.01 -0.27 14.08
N ARG A 91 14.46 0.45 13.05
CA ARG A 91 14.73 1.90 13.12
C ARG A 91 13.46 2.76 13.23
N THR A 92 12.27 2.18 13.14
CA THR A 92 10.97 2.87 13.03
C THR A 92 9.98 2.50 14.14
N VAL A 93 10.38 1.68 15.13
CA VAL A 93 9.49 1.14 16.18
C VAL A 93 8.81 2.24 17.02
N GLU A 94 9.37 3.45 17.07
CA GLU A 94 8.84 4.60 17.80
C GLU A 94 7.40 5.02 17.40
N ARG A 95 6.94 4.73 16.16
CA ARG A 95 5.57 5.10 15.71
C ARG A 95 4.46 4.13 16.15
N ILE A 96 4.77 2.86 16.43
CA ILE A 96 3.78 1.87 16.89
C ILE A 96 3.26 2.24 18.29
N GLN A 97 4.02 3.03 19.04
CA GLN A 97 3.71 3.42 20.42
C GLN A 97 2.61 4.49 20.57
N LYS A 98 2.08 5.09 19.48
CA LYS A 98 1.20 6.27 19.58
C LYS A 98 -0.30 6.00 19.58
N TRP A 99 -0.74 4.82 19.15
CA TRP A 99 -2.17 4.40 19.23
C TRP A 99 -2.52 3.71 20.55
N VAL A 100 -1.69 3.88 21.59
CA VAL A 100 -1.73 3.03 22.79
C VAL A 100 -2.77 3.49 23.82
N LYS A 101 -3.13 4.78 23.84
CA LYS A 101 -4.12 5.30 24.80
C LYS A 101 -5.02 6.34 24.15
N PHE A 102 -6.32 6.11 24.21
CA PHE A 102 -7.33 7.14 23.96
C PHE A 102 -7.38 8.07 25.18
N GLU A 103 -7.41 9.38 24.95
CA GLU A 103 -7.47 10.38 26.02
C GLU A 103 -8.93 10.76 26.29
N GLU A 104 -9.54 10.14 27.30
CA GLU A 104 -10.91 10.41 27.73
C GLU A 104 -11.12 11.91 28.03
N GLY A 105 -12.25 12.46 27.57
CA GLY A 105 -12.61 13.86 27.79
C GLY A 105 -12.01 14.87 26.80
N GLN A 106 -11.10 14.45 25.91
CA GLN A 106 -10.68 15.27 24.76
C GLN A 106 -11.58 15.06 23.55
N ASN A 107 -11.72 16.09 22.73
CA ASN A 107 -12.47 16.00 21.47
C ASN A 107 -11.84 14.95 20.54
N LEU A 108 -12.66 14.06 19.98
CA LEU A 108 -12.20 12.97 19.10
C LEU A 108 -11.48 13.49 17.85
N GLN A 109 -12.00 14.57 17.25
CA GLN A 109 -11.41 15.20 16.07
C GLN A 109 -10.02 15.75 16.39
N GLU A 110 -9.87 16.54 17.45
CA GLU A 110 -8.57 17.10 17.86
C GLU A 110 -7.52 16.02 18.15
N GLN A 111 -7.93 14.92 18.78
CA GLN A 111 -7.05 13.76 19.01
C GLN A 111 -6.63 13.11 17.69
N LEU A 112 -7.57 12.88 16.77
CA LEU A 112 -7.28 12.30 15.45
C LEU A 112 -6.37 13.20 14.63
N GLU A 113 -6.60 14.51 14.63
CA GLU A 113 -5.74 15.50 13.96
C GLU A 113 -4.30 15.41 14.46
N ARG A 114 -4.09 15.43 15.79
CA ARG A 114 -2.77 15.28 16.40
C ARG A 114 -2.09 13.97 16.00
N ILE A 115 -2.85 12.88 15.96
CA ILE A 115 -2.32 11.57 15.56
C ILE A 115 -1.99 11.57 14.06
N MET A 116 -2.87 12.10 13.20
CA MET A 116 -2.67 12.14 11.76
C MET A 116 -1.49 13.02 11.37
N VAL A 117 -1.29 14.17 12.00
CA VAL A 117 -0.10 15.02 11.78
C VAL A 117 1.18 14.21 11.98
N ASP A 118 1.24 13.36 13.00
CA ASP A 118 2.41 12.53 13.22
C ASP A 118 2.51 11.33 12.26
N GLN A 119 1.38 10.69 11.93
CA GLN A 119 1.37 9.54 11.03
C GLN A 119 1.65 9.92 9.58
N LEU A 120 1.25 11.11 9.15
CA LEU A 120 1.46 11.63 7.80
C LEU A 120 2.79 12.41 7.65
N LYS A 121 3.58 12.51 8.74
CA LYS A 121 4.88 13.17 8.74
C LYS A 121 6.02 12.22 8.32
N GLY A 122 6.42 12.33 7.06
CA GLY A 122 7.81 12.16 6.60
C GLY A 122 8.26 10.77 6.08
N ALA A 123 8.77 10.81 4.84
CA ALA A 123 9.23 9.72 3.97
C ALA A 123 10.29 8.75 4.51
N LYS A 124 11.15 9.14 5.47
CA LYS A 124 12.22 8.24 5.95
C LYS A 124 11.69 7.00 6.67
N THR A 125 10.53 7.12 7.31
CA THR A 125 9.87 6.02 8.02
C THR A 125 8.90 5.22 7.16
N GLU A 126 8.52 5.78 6.01
CA GLU A 126 7.57 5.20 5.05
C GLU A 126 8.25 4.25 4.08
N ARG A 127 9.52 4.53 3.69
CA ARG A 127 10.28 3.66 2.79
C ARG A 127 10.33 2.19 3.23
N PRO A 128 10.60 1.85 4.51
CA PRO A 128 10.48 0.47 4.99
C PRO A 128 9.07 -0.12 4.80
N VAL A 129 8.03 0.65 5.12
CA VAL A 129 6.63 0.20 5.02
C VAL A 129 6.27 -0.05 3.56
N ARG A 130 6.63 0.86 2.66
CA ARG A 130 6.43 0.72 1.22
C ARG A 130 7.14 -0.50 0.67
N LEU A 131 8.39 -0.71 1.06
CA LEU A 131 9.16 -1.89 0.68
C LEU A 131 8.44 -3.16 1.14
N GLY A 132 7.90 -3.17 2.36
CA GLY A 132 7.07 -4.26 2.89
C GLY A 132 5.79 -4.49 2.10
N LEU A 133 5.06 -3.42 1.77
CA LEU A 133 3.84 -3.47 0.95
C LEU A 133 4.14 -4.01 -0.45
N MET A 134 5.21 -3.55 -1.09
CA MET A 134 5.64 -4.02 -2.40
C MET A 134 5.97 -5.52 -2.38
N VAL A 135 6.75 -5.98 -1.40
CA VAL A 135 7.08 -7.40 -1.25
C VAL A 135 5.83 -8.23 -0.90
N ALA A 136 4.91 -7.68 -0.12
CA ALA A 136 3.65 -8.35 0.21
C ALA A 136 2.73 -8.50 -1.02
N LEU A 137 2.80 -7.57 -1.97
CA LEU A 137 2.01 -7.57 -3.20
C LEU A 137 2.54 -8.51 -4.28
N GLU A 138 3.87 -8.73 -4.32
CA GLU A 138 4.48 -9.58 -5.31
C GLU A 138 4.10 -11.05 -5.05
N GLY A 139 3.31 -11.65 -5.95
CA GLY A 139 2.73 -12.99 -5.73
C GLY A 139 3.76 -14.09 -5.46
N SER A 140 4.96 -13.98 -6.04
CA SER A 140 6.09 -14.89 -5.83
C SER A 140 6.61 -14.91 -4.39
N ALA A 141 6.36 -13.85 -3.62
CA ALA A 141 6.72 -13.75 -2.22
C ALA A 141 5.60 -14.24 -1.28
N TYR A 142 4.38 -14.48 -1.77
CA TYR A 142 3.18 -14.74 -0.95
C TYR A 142 3.34 -15.91 0.04
N GLU A 143 4.05 -16.96 -0.36
CA GLU A 143 4.30 -18.15 0.46
C GLU A 143 5.71 -18.17 1.11
N SER A 144 6.51 -17.12 0.90
CA SER A 144 7.88 -17.06 1.43
C SER A 144 7.91 -16.46 2.84
N VAL A 145 8.85 -16.96 3.65
CA VAL A 145 9.19 -16.42 4.98
C VAL A 145 9.59 -14.94 4.93
N VAL A 146 9.96 -14.42 3.75
CA VAL A 146 10.25 -13.01 3.51
C VAL A 146 9.14 -12.08 3.97
N GLN A 147 7.87 -12.52 3.90
CA GLN A 147 6.75 -11.66 4.31
C GLN A 147 6.51 -11.63 5.82
N GLU A 148 7.01 -12.60 6.59
CA GLU A 148 6.70 -12.74 8.02
C GLU A 148 7.01 -11.47 8.84
N PRO A 149 8.17 -10.80 8.69
CA PRO A 149 8.47 -9.59 9.47
C PRO A 149 7.45 -8.49 9.23
N PHE A 150 7.08 -8.28 7.96
CA PHE A 150 6.09 -7.26 7.58
C PHE A 150 4.67 -7.64 8.05
N GLN A 151 4.26 -8.90 7.85
CA GLN A 151 2.94 -9.39 8.28
C GLN A 151 2.76 -9.27 9.80
N ASN A 152 3.77 -9.63 10.58
CA ASN A 152 3.74 -9.52 12.04
C ASN A 152 3.61 -8.06 12.49
N ARG A 153 4.39 -7.16 11.89
CA ARG A 153 4.27 -5.72 12.15
C ARG A 153 2.89 -5.18 11.79
N ARG A 154 2.38 -5.51 10.60
CA ARG A 154 1.06 -5.07 10.14
C ARG A 154 -0.05 -5.59 11.06
N ARG A 155 0.03 -6.84 11.53
CA ARG A 155 -0.90 -7.41 12.50
C ARG A 155 -0.88 -6.64 13.83
N ALA A 156 0.31 -6.29 14.33
CA ALA A 156 0.45 -5.51 15.56
C ALA A 156 -0.17 -4.11 15.43
N VAL A 157 0.12 -3.39 14.34
CA VAL A 157 -0.45 -2.05 14.07
C VAL A 157 -1.98 -2.10 13.98
N ARG A 158 -2.52 -3.07 13.22
CA ARG A 158 -3.98 -3.27 13.10
C ARG A 158 -4.62 -3.59 14.44
N SER A 159 -3.99 -4.42 15.27
CA SER A 159 -4.51 -4.74 16.60
C SER A 159 -4.55 -3.52 17.51
N SER A 160 -3.52 -2.67 17.51
CA SER A 160 -3.51 -1.42 18.27
C SER A 160 -4.58 -0.44 17.79
N LEU A 161 -4.72 -0.26 16.48
CA LEU A 161 -5.75 0.59 15.89
C LEU A 161 -7.17 0.12 16.20
N GLN A 162 -7.43 -1.19 16.06
CA GLN A 162 -8.73 -1.77 16.39
C GLN A 162 -9.08 -1.55 17.86
N LYS A 163 -8.13 -1.79 18.77
CA LYS A 163 -8.34 -1.55 20.20
C LYS A 163 -8.60 -0.08 20.50
N TRP A 164 -7.88 0.83 19.86
CA TRP A 164 -8.08 2.27 20.02
C TRP A 164 -9.52 2.65 19.63
N TRP A 165 -9.99 2.24 18.45
CA TRP A 165 -11.36 2.52 18.00
C TRP A 165 -12.43 1.79 18.80
N GLN A 166 -12.14 0.57 19.28
CA GLN A 166 -13.04 -0.14 20.18
C GLN A 166 -13.25 0.64 21.48
N ASN A 167 -12.19 1.19 22.07
CA ASN A 167 -12.30 2.01 23.28
C ASN A 167 -13.14 3.27 23.03
N VAL A 168 -12.99 3.91 21.86
CA VAL A 168 -13.84 5.05 21.47
C VAL A 168 -15.30 4.61 21.39
N ALA A 169 -15.60 3.48 20.73
CA ALA A 169 -16.95 2.97 20.62
C ALA A 169 -17.58 2.56 21.97
N GLU A 170 -16.77 2.02 22.91
CA GLU A 170 -17.21 1.69 24.28
C GLU A 170 -17.61 2.95 25.07
N LEU A 171 -16.82 4.03 24.95
CA LEU A 171 -17.11 5.31 25.61
C LEU A 171 -18.36 6.03 25.05
N HIS A 172 -18.67 5.76 23.79
CA HIS A 172 -19.88 6.24 23.13
C HIS A 172 -21.08 5.29 23.28
N GLU A 173 -20.95 4.23 24.10
CA GLU A 173 -22.00 3.26 24.40
C GLU A 173 -22.64 2.61 23.14
N LEU A 174 -21.83 2.34 22.11
CA LEU A 174 -22.31 1.70 20.88
C LEU A 174 -22.59 0.20 21.10
N ASP A 175 -23.58 -0.35 20.38
CA ASP A 175 -24.07 -1.73 20.56
C ASP A 175 -23.02 -2.82 20.30
N ASP A 176 -22.13 -2.64 19.31
CA ASP A 176 -21.04 -3.58 18.99
C ASP A 176 -19.70 -2.84 18.82
N PRO A 177 -19.02 -2.49 19.93
CA PRO A 177 -17.78 -1.74 19.89
C PRO A 177 -16.65 -2.44 19.14
N ASN A 178 -16.65 -3.78 19.14
CA ASN A 178 -15.65 -4.56 18.43
C ASN A 178 -15.86 -4.52 16.92
N ALA A 179 -17.10 -4.61 16.43
CA ALA A 179 -17.38 -4.45 15.00
C ALA A 179 -17.01 -3.04 14.52
N VAL A 180 -17.38 -2.00 15.27
CA VAL A 180 -16.98 -0.61 14.99
C VAL A 180 -15.46 -0.47 14.97
N GLY A 181 -14.77 -1.05 15.96
CA GLY A 181 -13.31 -1.07 16.03
C GLY A 181 -12.65 -1.68 14.80
N ILE A 182 -13.22 -2.77 14.24
CA ILE A 182 -12.72 -3.42 13.02
C ILE A 182 -12.93 -2.52 11.80
N GLU A 183 -14.13 -1.95 11.63
CA GLU A 183 -14.50 -1.10 10.50
C GLU A 183 -13.63 0.17 10.46
N MET A 184 -13.54 0.87 11.59
CA MET A 184 -12.78 2.10 11.68
C MET A 184 -11.26 1.86 11.55
N MET A 185 -10.76 0.74 12.07
CA MET A 185 -9.39 0.32 11.80
C MET A 185 -9.13 0.08 10.30
N GLN A 186 -10.05 -0.55 9.58
CA GLN A 186 -9.91 -0.77 8.14
C GLN A 186 -9.83 0.55 7.37
N LEU A 187 -10.70 1.52 7.68
CA LEU A 187 -10.68 2.85 7.07
C LEU A 187 -9.40 3.62 7.43
N THR A 188 -8.99 3.60 8.70
CA THR A 188 -7.75 4.26 9.15
C THR A 188 -6.54 3.69 8.42
N VAL A 189 -6.45 2.35 8.30
CA VAL A 189 -5.38 1.68 7.57
C VAL A 189 -5.43 2.01 6.09
N ALA A 190 -6.61 2.14 5.47
CA ALA A 190 -6.73 2.55 4.08
C ALA A 190 -6.09 3.93 3.85
N PHE A 191 -6.42 4.94 4.66
CA PHE A 191 -5.76 6.25 4.54
C PHE A 191 -4.23 6.19 4.69
N LEU A 192 -3.75 5.47 5.70
CA LEU A 192 -2.31 5.35 5.96
C LEU A 192 -1.58 4.61 4.84
N ASP A 193 -2.11 3.46 4.42
CA ASP A 193 -1.55 2.67 3.33
C ASP A 193 -1.56 3.43 2.01
N GLY A 194 -2.67 4.13 1.71
CA GLY A 194 -2.78 5.03 0.57
C GLY A 194 -1.66 6.07 0.57
N HIS A 195 -1.52 6.81 1.66
CA HIS A 195 -0.46 7.78 1.82
C HIS A 195 0.95 7.18 1.61
N TYR A 196 1.23 6.00 2.17
CA TYR A 196 2.52 5.33 2.00
C TYR A 196 2.83 4.95 0.55
N ILE A 197 1.81 4.59 -0.25
CA ILE A 197 1.99 4.19 -1.64
C ILE A 197 1.90 5.35 -2.64
N SER A 198 1.26 6.47 -2.28
CA SER A 198 1.25 7.68 -3.11
C SER A 198 2.62 8.39 -3.15
N ASP A 199 3.54 8.06 -2.24
CA ASP A 199 4.91 8.62 -2.17
C ASP A 199 4.98 10.15 -2.21
N THR A 200 4.00 10.80 -1.60
CA THR A 200 3.93 12.26 -1.58
C THR A 200 4.51 12.78 -0.27
N GLU A 201 5.64 13.48 -0.35
CA GLU A 201 6.17 14.20 0.81
C GLU A 201 5.26 15.40 1.15
N LEU A 202 4.70 15.39 2.35
CA LEU A 202 3.90 16.50 2.86
C LEU A 202 4.81 17.56 3.50
N THR A 203 4.58 18.83 3.15
CA THR A 203 5.22 20.00 3.77
C THR A 203 4.43 20.41 5.00
N THR A 204 5.04 21.17 5.92
CA THR A 204 4.33 21.61 7.14
C THR A 204 3.02 22.35 6.85
N VAL A 205 2.99 23.15 5.77
CA VAL A 205 1.81 23.94 5.37
C VAL A 205 0.66 23.05 4.91
N ASN A 206 0.92 21.98 4.16
CA ASN A 206 -0.14 21.10 3.66
C ASN A 206 -0.46 19.94 4.63
N LEU A 207 0.45 19.61 5.56
CA LEU A 207 0.30 18.51 6.50
C LEU A 207 -0.88 18.72 7.46
N GLU A 208 -1.05 19.92 8.02
CA GLU A 208 -2.13 20.20 8.97
C GLU A 208 -3.50 20.09 8.30
N GLN A 209 -3.71 20.78 7.17
CA GLN A 209 -4.96 20.75 6.41
C GLN A 209 -5.33 19.33 5.93
N LYS A 210 -4.33 18.56 5.48
CA LYS A 210 -4.54 17.16 5.08
C LYS A 210 -4.85 16.24 6.26
N SER A 211 -4.23 16.50 7.41
CA SER A 211 -4.50 15.76 8.66
C SER A 211 -5.90 16.05 9.19
N GLU A 212 -6.32 17.31 9.13
CA GLU A 212 -7.68 17.77 9.44
C GLU A 212 -8.71 17.08 8.53
N PHE A 213 -8.48 17.06 7.22
CA PHE A 213 -9.37 16.38 6.28
C PHE A 213 -9.54 14.88 6.59
N VAL A 214 -8.45 14.16 6.85
CA VAL A 214 -8.50 12.74 7.19
C VAL A 214 -9.20 12.52 8.54
N ALA A 215 -8.92 13.36 9.54
CA ALA A 215 -9.58 13.30 10.84
C ALA A 215 -11.10 13.52 10.71
N ALA A 216 -11.53 14.55 9.97
CA ALA A 216 -12.92 14.84 9.71
C ALA A 216 -13.63 13.68 8.99
N CYS A 217 -12.97 13.05 8.00
CA CYS A 217 -13.51 11.85 7.38
C CYS A 217 -13.72 10.72 8.39
N LEU A 218 -12.72 10.41 9.22
CA LEU A 218 -12.81 9.34 10.22
C LEU A 218 -13.89 9.62 11.28
N VAL A 219 -14.07 10.88 11.69
CA VAL A 219 -15.17 11.30 12.57
C VAL A 219 -16.52 11.11 11.90
N GLY A 220 -16.67 11.53 10.64
CA GLY A 220 -17.92 11.34 9.88
C GLY A 220 -18.28 9.87 9.71
N ALA A 221 -17.31 9.01 9.37
CA ALA A 221 -17.51 7.56 9.30
C ALA A 221 -17.94 6.95 10.64
N PHE A 222 -17.34 7.39 11.75
CA PHE A 222 -17.64 6.89 13.10
C PHE A 222 -19.03 7.33 13.58
N ALA A 223 -19.45 8.56 13.26
CA ALA A 223 -20.75 9.09 13.65
C ALA A 223 -21.93 8.41 12.94
N GLU A 224 -21.68 7.85 11.75
CA GLU A 224 -22.71 7.09 11.03
C GLU A 224 -23.02 5.78 11.80
N PRO A 225 -24.30 5.39 12.01
CA PRO A 225 -24.63 4.17 12.72
C PRO A 225 -24.20 2.92 11.92
N SER A 226 -23.45 2.00 12.54
CA SER A 226 -23.26 0.66 11.96
C SER A 226 -24.62 -0.03 11.88
N ARG A 227 -25.14 -0.32 10.68
CA ARG A 227 -26.35 -1.14 10.58
C ARG A 227 -26.07 -2.51 11.21
N GLY A 228 -26.70 -2.74 12.36
CA GLY A 228 -26.71 -4.02 13.06
C GLY A 228 -27.30 -5.12 12.18
N LYS A 229 -26.43 -5.79 11.45
CA LYS A 229 -26.42 -7.22 11.08
C LYS A 229 -25.32 -7.38 10.04
N ARG A 230 -24.16 -7.89 10.49
CA ARG A 230 -23.21 -8.54 9.59
C ARG A 230 -23.99 -9.57 8.78
N SER A 231 -24.23 -9.28 7.50
CA SER A 231 -24.23 -10.37 6.53
C SER A 231 -22.80 -10.87 6.57
N VAL A 232 -22.56 -11.94 7.32
CA VAL A 232 -21.43 -12.83 7.02
C VAL A 232 -21.76 -13.27 5.60
N VAL A 233 -21.27 -12.53 4.61
CA VAL A 233 -21.23 -13.02 3.24
C VAL A 233 -20.43 -14.30 3.39
N PRO A 234 -21.04 -15.48 3.18
CA PRO A 234 -20.29 -16.72 3.23
C PRO A 234 -19.08 -16.50 2.34
N GLN A 235 -17.91 -17.02 2.72
CA GLN A 235 -16.88 -17.27 1.72
C GLN A 235 -17.55 -18.11 0.65
N GLN A 236 -18.10 -17.47 -0.37
CA GLN A 236 -18.45 -18.13 -1.60
C GLN A 236 -17.11 -18.68 -2.01
N LYS A 237 -17.02 -20.02 -2.01
CA LYS A 237 -16.02 -20.72 -2.81
C LYS A 237 -15.89 -19.90 -4.07
N ILE A 238 -14.68 -19.39 -4.31
CA ILE A 238 -14.31 -18.88 -5.63
C ILE A 238 -14.72 -20.02 -6.56
N VAL A 239 -15.87 -19.86 -7.21
CA VAL A 239 -16.19 -20.66 -8.37
C VAL A 239 -15.15 -20.15 -9.33
N ASP A 240 -14.12 -20.95 -9.50
CA ASP A 240 -13.18 -20.83 -10.59
C ASP A 240 -14.06 -20.79 -11.85
N GLN A 241 -14.39 -19.59 -12.32
CA GLN A 241 -14.96 -19.38 -13.65
C GLN A 241 -13.82 -19.59 -14.65
N SER A 242 -13.20 -20.76 -14.59
CA SER A 242 -12.65 -21.36 -15.78
C SER A 242 -13.83 -21.56 -16.73
N SER A 243 -13.66 -21.08 -17.95
CA SER A 243 -14.55 -21.27 -19.11
C SER A 243 -15.86 -20.45 -19.15
N ASN A 244 -15.73 -19.14 -19.30
CA ASN A 244 -16.40 -18.53 -20.46
C ASN A 244 -15.29 -18.20 -21.47
N GLU A 245 -15.02 -19.16 -22.36
CA GLU A 245 -14.20 -18.96 -23.56
C GLU A 245 -14.93 -17.99 -24.51
N THR A 246 -15.02 -16.72 -24.12
CA THR A 246 -15.07 -15.65 -25.11
C THR A 246 -13.76 -15.77 -25.87
N LYS A 247 -13.81 -16.00 -27.18
CA LYS A 247 -12.63 -16.03 -28.05
C LYS A 247 -11.92 -14.67 -27.99
N PHE A 248 -11.11 -14.47 -26.96
CA PHE A 248 -10.21 -13.33 -26.88
C PHE A 248 -9.27 -13.44 -28.07
N GLY A 249 -9.15 -12.36 -28.84
CA GLY A 249 -8.13 -12.30 -29.88
C GLY A 249 -6.75 -12.55 -29.27
N THR A 250 -5.82 -13.10 -30.05
CA THR A 250 -4.43 -13.38 -29.63
C THR A 250 -3.75 -12.20 -28.93
N HIS A 251 -4.19 -10.98 -29.23
CA HIS A 251 -3.73 -9.74 -28.60
C HIS A 251 -4.17 -9.58 -27.14
N GLU A 252 -5.44 -9.81 -26.79
CA GLU A 252 -5.89 -9.69 -25.40
C GLU A 252 -5.30 -10.80 -24.51
N PHE A 253 -5.09 -11.99 -25.08
CA PHE A 253 -4.40 -13.07 -24.36
C PHE A 253 -2.95 -12.69 -24.02
N LEU A 254 -2.23 -12.02 -24.93
CA LEU A 254 -0.88 -11.50 -24.67
C LEU A 254 -0.88 -10.45 -23.54
N LEU A 255 -1.83 -9.49 -23.58
CA LEU A 255 -1.94 -8.46 -22.55
C LEU A 255 -2.29 -9.05 -21.18
N SER A 256 -3.25 -9.97 -21.13
CA SER A 256 -3.64 -10.67 -19.91
C SER A 256 -2.48 -11.50 -19.34
N ALA A 257 -1.81 -12.31 -20.16
CA ALA A 257 -0.64 -13.08 -19.73
C ALA A 257 0.51 -12.20 -19.21
N THR A 258 0.73 -11.05 -19.85
CA THR A 258 1.72 -10.05 -19.40
C THR A 258 1.34 -9.48 -18.03
N ARG A 259 0.09 -9.03 -17.87
CA ARG A 259 -0.43 -8.47 -16.62
C ARG A 259 -0.38 -9.48 -15.47
N GLN A 260 -0.74 -10.74 -15.73
CA GLN A 260 -0.60 -11.84 -14.76
C GLN A 260 0.84 -12.02 -14.31
N LEU A 261 1.79 -12.11 -15.24
CA LEU A 261 3.21 -12.24 -14.91
C LEU A 261 3.74 -11.05 -14.10
N VAL A 262 3.29 -9.82 -14.41
CA VAL A 262 3.64 -8.64 -13.62
C VAL A 262 3.05 -8.74 -12.21
N SER A 263 1.80 -9.17 -12.06
CA SER A 263 1.18 -9.36 -10.73
C SER A 263 1.88 -10.43 -9.89
N GLU A 264 2.38 -11.50 -10.53
CA GLU A 264 3.05 -12.61 -9.87
C GLU A 264 4.51 -12.29 -9.51
N ARG A 265 5.24 -11.58 -10.37
CA ARG A 265 6.71 -11.49 -10.28
C ARG A 265 7.28 -10.07 -10.44
N GLY A 266 6.41 -9.08 -10.45
CA GLY A 266 6.78 -7.70 -10.74
C GLY A 266 7.27 -7.48 -12.17
N TYR A 267 7.70 -6.25 -12.47
CA TYR A 267 8.15 -5.87 -13.81
C TYR A 267 9.35 -6.70 -14.30
N GLU A 268 10.34 -6.91 -13.44
CA GLU A 268 11.58 -7.59 -13.81
C GLU A 268 11.39 -9.09 -14.00
N GLY A 269 10.58 -9.70 -13.14
CA GLY A 269 10.24 -11.12 -13.24
C GLY A 269 9.35 -11.45 -14.43
N ALA A 270 8.56 -10.50 -14.93
CA ALA A 270 7.78 -10.64 -16.16
C ALA A 270 8.66 -10.56 -17.43
N THR A 271 9.61 -11.49 -17.58
CA THR A 271 10.53 -11.48 -18.74
C THR A 271 9.81 -11.77 -20.05
N LEU A 272 10.31 -11.24 -21.17
CA LEU A 272 9.73 -11.49 -22.50
C LEU A 272 9.68 -12.98 -22.83
N THR A 273 10.65 -13.78 -22.37
CA THR A 273 10.64 -15.24 -22.50
C THR A 273 9.42 -15.85 -21.79
N ARG A 274 9.21 -15.54 -20.51
CA ARG A 274 8.05 -16.02 -19.73
C ARG A 274 6.72 -15.56 -20.34
N ILE A 275 6.67 -14.32 -20.85
CA ILE A 275 5.49 -13.79 -21.54
C ILE A 275 5.20 -14.58 -22.81
N CYS A 276 6.21 -14.86 -23.64
CA CYS A 276 6.06 -15.67 -24.86
C CYS A 276 5.60 -17.09 -24.53
N GLU A 277 6.22 -17.73 -23.54
CA GLU A 277 5.85 -19.07 -23.07
C GLU A 277 4.39 -19.12 -22.59
N ARG A 278 3.97 -18.15 -21.76
CA ARG A 278 2.61 -18.12 -21.21
C ARG A 278 1.55 -17.73 -22.23
N SER A 279 1.86 -16.80 -23.13
CA SER A 279 0.94 -16.38 -24.20
C SER A 279 0.89 -17.37 -25.37
N GLY A 280 1.81 -18.33 -25.43
CA GLY A 280 2.00 -19.22 -26.59
C GLY A 280 2.50 -18.50 -27.85
N MET A 281 2.87 -17.22 -27.75
CA MET A 281 3.31 -16.42 -28.89
C MET A 281 4.81 -16.53 -29.12
N GLN A 282 5.20 -16.52 -30.38
CA GLN A 282 6.61 -16.39 -30.77
C GLN A 282 7.12 -14.97 -30.50
N ARG A 283 8.38 -14.86 -30.11
CA ARG A 283 9.03 -13.58 -29.78
C ARG A 283 8.96 -12.57 -30.94
N SER A 284 9.09 -13.04 -32.18
CA SER A 284 8.95 -12.20 -33.38
C SER A 284 7.55 -11.61 -33.53
N SER A 285 6.50 -12.36 -33.19
CA SER A 285 5.11 -11.90 -33.26
C SER A 285 4.77 -10.84 -32.20
N VAL A 286 5.46 -10.87 -31.06
CA VAL A 286 5.37 -9.82 -30.03
C VAL A 286 6.08 -8.55 -30.50
N TYR A 287 7.30 -8.66 -31.01
CA TYR A 287 8.07 -7.51 -31.51
C TYR A 287 7.42 -6.80 -32.71
N TRP A 288 6.62 -7.52 -33.49
CA TRP A 288 5.83 -6.90 -34.56
C TRP A 288 4.79 -5.90 -34.02
N ARG A 289 4.30 -6.09 -32.78
CA ARG A 289 3.29 -5.22 -32.14
C ARG A 289 3.89 -4.19 -31.18
N TYR A 290 4.93 -4.58 -30.46
CA TYR A 290 5.54 -3.77 -29.41
C TYR A 290 7.04 -3.68 -29.64
N SER A 291 7.59 -2.47 -29.62
CA SER A 291 9.02 -2.23 -29.82
C SER A 291 9.87 -2.97 -28.79
N ASP A 292 9.37 -3.07 -27.56
CA ASP A 292 10.08 -3.61 -26.42
C ASP A 292 9.09 -4.11 -25.34
N LYS A 293 9.66 -4.69 -24.27
CA LYS A 293 8.89 -5.16 -23.11
C LYS A 293 8.15 -4.02 -22.41
N ASP A 294 8.72 -2.83 -22.40
CA ASP A 294 8.22 -1.69 -21.63
C ASP A 294 6.89 -1.21 -22.19
N ARG A 295 6.80 -1.05 -23.51
CA ARG A 295 5.54 -0.72 -24.21
C ARG A 295 4.48 -1.80 -24.11
N LEU A 296 4.89 -3.07 -24.10
CA LEU A 296 3.97 -4.18 -23.87
C LEU A 296 3.39 -4.14 -22.45
N VAL A 297 4.23 -3.93 -21.43
CA VAL A 297 3.78 -3.83 -20.03
C VAL A 297 2.92 -2.59 -19.80
N GLU A 298 3.28 -1.45 -20.39
CA GLU A 298 2.46 -0.24 -20.37
C GLU A 298 1.05 -0.50 -20.89
N ALA A 299 0.93 -1.08 -22.09
CA ALA A 299 -0.37 -1.42 -22.68
C ALA A 299 -1.14 -2.47 -21.85
N ALA A 300 -0.44 -3.43 -21.25
CA ALA A 300 -1.06 -4.49 -20.47
C ALA A 300 -1.52 -4.04 -19.08
N VAL A 301 -0.87 -3.03 -18.47
CA VAL A 301 -1.08 -2.69 -17.06
C VAL A 301 -1.67 -1.30 -16.87
N ALA A 302 -1.11 -0.26 -17.48
CA ALA A 302 -1.43 1.13 -17.14
C ALA A 302 -2.91 1.45 -17.40
N GLY A 303 -3.40 1.27 -18.63
CA GLY A 303 -4.80 1.56 -18.97
C GLY A 303 -5.82 0.79 -18.11
N PRO A 304 -5.74 -0.56 -18.03
CA PRO A 304 -6.65 -1.35 -17.20
C PRO A 304 -6.63 -0.97 -15.72
N PHE A 305 -5.47 -0.63 -15.17
CA PHE A 305 -5.36 -0.16 -13.79
C PHE A 305 -5.97 1.22 -13.60
N LEU A 306 -5.68 2.16 -14.51
CA LEU A 306 -6.24 3.52 -14.46
C LEU A 306 -7.77 3.51 -14.62
N ASN A 307 -8.34 2.59 -15.39
CA ASN A 307 -9.79 2.41 -15.47
C ASN A 307 -10.42 1.99 -14.13
N ILE A 308 -9.71 1.24 -13.29
CA ILE A 308 -10.16 0.89 -11.94
C ILE A 308 -10.04 2.08 -10.99
N MET A 309 -8.98 2.88 -11.15
CA MET A 309 -8.71 4.06 -10.33
C MET A 309 -9.51 5.30 -10.75
N ALA A 310 -10.17 5.25 -11.91
CA ALA A 310 -10.87 6.38 -12.49
C ALA A 310 -12.01 6.86 -11.59
N MET A 311 -12.05 8.17 -11.39
CA MET A 311 -13.14 8.86 -10.70
C MET A 311 -13.85 9.76 -11.73
N PRO A 312 -14.82 9.23 -12.51
CA PRO A 312 -15.50 10.03 -13.52
C PRO A 312 -16.29 11.16 -12.84
N LEU A 313 -16.02 12.39 -13.26
CA LEU A 313 -16.68 13.60 -12.75
C LEU A 313 -17.64 14.13 -13.81
N PRO A 314 -18.83 14.60 -13.40
CA PRO A 314 -19.76 15.25 -14.34
C PRO A 314 -19.18 16.56 -14.85
N GLU A 315 -19.43 16.87 -16.12
CA GLU A 315 -19.08 18.16 -16.73
C GLU A 315 -19.96 19.30 -16.20
N ASP A 316 -21.21 18.99 -15.87
CA ASP A 316 -22.17 19.95 -15.34
C ASP A 316 -21.91 20.27 -13.85
N PHE A 317 -22.27 21.49 -13.45
CA PHE A 317 -22.25 21.90 -12.06
C PHE A 317 -23.25 21.06 -11.25
N VAL A 318 -22.74 20.38 -10.24
CA VAL A 318 -23.51 19.66 -9.23
C VAL A 318 -23.17 20.29 -7.88
N GLY A 319 -24.18 20.75 -7.14
CA GLY A 319 -24.00 21.47 -5.87
C GLY A 319 -24.26 20.59 -4.65
N GLY A 320 -23.63 20.91 -3.52
CA GLY A 320 -23.95 20.33 -2.21
C GLY A 320 -23.95 18.80 -2.15
N GLN A 321 -25.12 18.20 -1.85
CA GLN A 321 -25.27 16.75 -1.67
C GLN A 321 -25.06 15.92 -2.94
N GLU A 322 -25.26 16.49 -4.13
CA GLU A 322 -25.00 15.79 -5.39
C GLU A 322 -23.49 15.55 -5.57
N THR A 323 -22.65 16.52 -5.20
CA THR A 323 -21.19 16.39 -5.18
C THR A 323 -20.75 15.21 -4.32
N ILE A 324 -21.27 15.11 -3.09
CA ILE A 324 -20.97 14.00 -2.18
C ILE A 324 -21.39 12.66 -2.80
N SER A 325 -22.59 12.60 -3.35
CA SER A 325 -23.16 11.38 -3.95
C SER A 325 -22.35 10.91 -5.16
N HIS A 326 -21.89 11.82 -6.02
CA HIS A 326 -21.06 11.50 -7.17
C HIS A 326 -19.70 10.93 -6.76
N ILE A 327 -19.00 11.58 -5.83
CA ILE A 327 -17.70 11.11 -5.34
C ILE A 327 -17.84 9.75 -4.67
N ALA A 328 -18.82 9.59 -3.77
CA ALA A 328 -19.05 8.34 -3.07
C ALA A 328 -19.36 7.20 -4.04
N THR A 329 -20.21 7.45 -5.05
CA THR A 329 -20.54 6.45 -6.07
C THR A 329 -19.31 6.05 -6.90
N ALA A 330 -18.54 7.02 -7.38
CA ALA A 330 -17.33 6.77 -8.17
C ALA A 330 -16.28 5.97 -7.38
N LEU A 331 -16.09 6.29 -6.10
CA LEU A 331 -15.22 5.53 -5.19
C LEU A 331 -15.66 4.06 -5.10
N ILE A 332 -16.95 3.82 -4.91
CA ILE A 332 -17.50 2.47 -4.75
C ILE A 332 -17.45 1.67 -6.06
N ASP A 333 -17.65 2.32 -7.21
CA ASP A 333 -17.50 1.69 -8.51
C ASP A 333 -16.05 1.25 -8.74
N GLY A 334 -15.07 2.08 -8.39
CA GLY A 334 -13.65 1.71 -8.40
C GLY A 334 -13.33 0.54 -7.47
N VAL A 335 -13.86 0.54 -6.23
CA VAL A 335 -13.75 -0.57 -5.27
C VAL A 335 -14.35 -1.86 -5.85
N ARG A 336 -15.52 -1.80 -6.48
CA ARG A 336 -16.18 -2.95 -7.11
C ARG A 336 -15.35 -3.49 -8.28
N ALA A 337 -14.87 -2.60 -9.15
CA ALA A 337 -14.00 -2.96 -10.27
C ALA A 337 -12.69 -3.59 -9.79
N GLY A 338 -12.09 -3.07 -8.71
CA GLY A 338 -10.90 -3.61 -8.08
C GLY A 338 -11.12 -5.03 -7.53
N MET A 339 -12.23 -5.27 -6.83
CA MET A 339 -12.57 -6.60 -6.29
C MET A 339 -12.74 -7.65 -7.40
N GLN A 340 -13.26 -7.25 -8.57
CA GLN A 340 -13.42 -8.09 -9.74
C GLN A 340 -12.09 -8.33 -10.50
N ASN A 341 -11.12 -7.41 -10.38
CA ASN A 341 -9.89 -7.39 -11.18
C ASN A 341 -8.63 -7.34 -10.31
N ARG A 342 -8.53 -8.22 -9.31
CA ARG A 342 -7.44 -8.20 -8.31
C ARG A 342 -6.03 -8.32 -8.92
N GLU A 343 -5.87 -9.08 -10.00
CA GLU A 343 -4.59 -9.21 -10.70
C GLU A 343 -4.16 -7.88 -11.34
N THR A 344 -5.10 -7.17 -11.97
CA THR A 344 -4.89 -5.83 -12.53
C THR A 344 -4.50 -4.84 -11.45
N VAL A 345 -5.20 -4.87 -10.32
CA VAL A 345 -4.89 -4.06 -9.14
C VAL A 345 -3.45 -4.33 -8.66
N ARG A 346 -3.08 -5.59 -8.45
CA ARG A 346 -1.72 -5.96 -8.01
C ARG A 346 -0.66 -5.50 -9.00
N ALA A 347 -0.87 -5.74 -10.30
CA ALA A 347 0.08 -5.34 -11.33
C ALA A 347 0.30 -3.81 -11.35
N GLY A 348 -0.78 -3.03 -11.30
CA GLY A 348 -0.70 -1.56 -11.29
C GLY A 348 -0.04 -1.02 -10.03
N LEU A 349 -0.40 -1.55 -8.85
CA LEU A 349 0.25 -1.17 -7.58
C LEU A 349 1.74 -1.53 -7.57
N LEU A 350 2.14 -2.67 -8.12
CA LEU A 350 3.56 -3.02 -8.28
C LEU A 350 4.30 -2.02 -9.19
N MET A 351 3.66 -1.54 -10.27
CA MET A 351 4.27 -0.50 -11.13
C MET A 351 4.44 0.83 -10.38
N LYS A 352 3.54 1.17 -9.46
CA LYS A 352 3.70 2.35 -8.59
C LYS A 352 4.83 2.19 -7.57
N LEU A 353 4.98 0.99 -7.00
CA LEU A 353 5.87 0.76 -5.85
C LEU A 353 7.31 0.39 -6.23
N GLN A 354 7.53 -0.19 -7.41
CA GLN A 354 8.87 -0.60 -7.86
C GLN A 354 9.65 0.60 -8.42
N HIS A 355 10.61 1.11 -7.65
CA HIS A 355 11.41 2.27 -8.02
C HIS A 355 12.58 1.87 -8.94
N ARG A 356 12.33 1.79 -10.26
CA ARG A 356 13.36 1.50 -11.27
C ARG A 356 14.09 2.76 -11.74
N THR A 357 15.33 2.56 -12.22
CA THR A 357 16.11 3.62 -12.87
C THR A 357 16.66 3.11 -14.20
N PRO A 358 16.19 3.65 -15.35
CA PRO A 358 15.06 4.57 -15.49
C PRO A 358 13.72 3.92 -15.10
N PRO A 359 12.67 4.71 -14.76
CA PRO A 359 11.33 4.21 -14.52
C PRO A 359 10.76 3.47 -15.74
N ALA A 360 9.88 2.49 -15.52
CA ALA A 360 9.15 1.83 -16.60
C ALA A 360 8.10 2.78 -17.19
N ALA A 361 7.81 2.68 -18.49
CA ALA A 361 6.78 3.47 -19.16
C ALA A 361 5.41 3.35 -18.44
N ALA A 362 5.04 2.14 -18.03
CA ALA A 362 3.81 1.91 -17.25
C ALA A 362 3.79 2.70 -15.94
N SER A 363 4.91 2.77 -15.22
CA SER A 363 5.02 3.53 -13.97
C SER A 363 4.86 5.03 -14.20
N ILE A 364 5.47 5.56 -15.27
CA ILE A 364 5.34 6.98 -15.66
C ILE A 364 3.88 7.30 -15.98
N SER A 365 3.27 6.54 -16.89
CA SER A 365 1.90 6.77 -17.34
C SER A 365 0.88 6.66 -16.19
N ILE A 366 1.09 5.74 -15.24
CA ILE A 366 0.25 5.65 -14.04
C ILE A 366 0.46 6.88 -13.13
N GLN A 367 1.71 7.27 -12.87
CA GLN A 367 2.00 8.39 -11.98
C GLN A 367 1.45 9.71 -12.54
N GLU A 368 1.65 9.98 -13.83
CA GLU A 368 1.18 11.19 -14.50
C GLU A 368 -0.34 11.25 -14.52
N ALA A 369 -1.02 10.16 -14.92
CA ALA A 369 -2.48 10.12 -14.99
C ALA A 369 -3.15 10.27 -13.61
N LEU A 370 -2.60 9.66 -12.56
CA LEU A 370 -3.15 9.82 -11.20
C LEU A 370 -2.92 11.24 -10.65
N ALA A 371 -1.78 11.86 -10.96
CA ALA A 371 -1.52 13.25 -10.58
C ALA A 371 -2.45 14.22 -11.34
N GLU A 372 -2.69 13.97 -12.63
CA GLU A 372 -3.67 14.73 -13.42
C GLU A 372 -5.07 14.57 -12.84
N GLN A 373 -5.49 13.34 -12.53
CA GLN A 373 -6.79 13.06 -11.92
C GLN A 373 -6.98 13.76 -10.57
N GLU A 374 -5.97 13.77 -9.69
CA GLU A 374 -6.02 14.51 -8.42
C GLU A 374 -6.20 16.02 -8.65
N ASN A 375 -5.47 16.60 -9.61
CA ASN A 375 -5.59 18.01 -9.97
C ASN A 375 -6.97 18.35 -10.55
N THR A 376 -7.50 17.50 -11.45
CA THR A 376 -8.84 17.66 -12.02
C THR A 376 -9.92 17.57 -10.93
N LEU A 377 -9.77 16.63 -9.99
CA LEU A 377 -10.68 16.52 -8.85
C LEU A 377 -10.64 17.76 -7.95
N ALA A 378 -9.45 18.30 -7.66
CA ALA A 378 -9.32 19.54 -6.88
C ALA A 378 -9.97 20.75 -7.58
N GLN A 379 -9.79 20.87 -8.89
CA GLN A 379 -10.44 21.92 -9.70
C GLN A 379 -11.96 21.77 -9.68
N TRP A 380 -12.45 20.56 -9.91
CA TRP A 380 -13.89 20.27 -9.90
C TRP A 380 -14.51 20.51 -8.51
N LEU A 381 -13.83 20.15 -7.41
CA LEU A 381 -14.27 20.46 -6.05
C LEU A 381 -14.30 21.98 -5.75
N THR A 382 -13.44 22.76 -6.40
CA THR A 382 -13.47 24.22 -6.29
C THR A 382 -14.68 24.80 -7.03
N VAL A 383 -14.94 24.33 -8.25
CA VAL A 383 -16.00 24.85 -9.12
C VAL A 383 -17.38 24.35 -8.71
N SER A 384 -17.56 23.02 -8.62
CA SER A 384 -18.83 22.35 -8.32
C SER A 384 -19.09 22.24 -6.82
N GLY A 385 -18.04 21.94 -6.03
CA GLY A 385 -18.15 21.83 -4.57
C GLY A 385 -18.14 23.18 -3.83
N GLY A 386 -17.81 24.28 -4.51
CA GLY A 386 -17.70 25.61 -3.90
C GLY A 386 -16.61 25.73 -2.84
N LEU A 387 -15.66 24.78 -2.81
CA LEU A 387 -14.64 24.73 -1.77
C LEU A 387 -13.52 25.75 -2.05
N PRO A 388 -12.97 26.40 -1.01
CA PRO A 388 -11.71 27.12 -1.12
C PRO A 388 -10.61 26.21 -1.69
N SER A 389 -9.78 26.74 -2.59
CA SER A 389 -8.77 25.96 -3.33
C SER A 389 -7.86 25.10 -2.44
N ALA A 390 -7.46 25.58 -1.26
CA ALA A 390 -6.65 24.81 -0.31
C ALA A 390 -7.40 23.60 0.29
N GLN A 391 -8.69 23.77 0.60
CA GLN A 391 -9.55 22.68 1.07
C GLN A 391 -9.84 21.68 -0.06
N ALA A 392 -10.14 22.17 -1.26
CA ALA A 392 -10.36 21.33 -2.45
C ALA A 392 -9.13 20.46 -2.77
N THR A 393 -7.92 21.03 -2.66
CA THR A 393 -6.65 20.30 -2.85
C THR A 393 -6.45 19.24 -1.77
N SER A 394 -6.76 19.55 -0.52
CA SER A 394 -6.66 18.60 0.60
C SER A 394 -7.66 17.46 0.46
N ALA A 395 -8.89 17.77 0.03
CA ALA A 395 -9.94 16.80 -0.22
C ALA A 395 -9.63 15.89 -1.40
N ALA A 396 -9.16 16.43 -2.53
CA ALA A 396 -8.75 15.64 -3.68
C ALA A 396 -7.63 14.66 -3.32
N TRP A 397 -6.58 15.14 -2.64
CA TRP A 397 -5.51 14.29 -2.12
C TRP A 397 -6.06 13.20 -1.18
N GLY A 398 -6.92 13.58 -0.24
CA GLY A 398 -7.51 12.67 0.75
C GLY A 398 -8.34 11.55 0.11
N LEU A 399 -9.09 11.88 -0.95
CA LEU A 399 -9.84 10.94 -1.76
C LEU A 399 -8.92 10.01 -2.57
N THR A 400 -7.85 10.56 -3.16
CA THR A 400 -6.83 9.76 -3.86
C THR A 400 -6.21 8.73 -2.91
N VAL A 401 -5.73 9.15 -1.73
CA VAL A 401 -5.11 8.22 -0.77
C VAL A 401 -6.12 7.21 -0.22
N LEU A 402 -7.37 7.59 0.04
CA LEU A 402 -8.39 6.64 0.46
C LEU A 402 -8.63 5.57 -0.60
N THR A 403 -8.80 5.98 -1.86
CA THR A 403 -8.99 5.07 -3.00
C THR A 403 -7.82 4.11 -3.12
N GLU A 404 -6.60 4.63 -3.12
CA GLU A 404 -5.38 3.85 -3.20
C GLU A 404 -5.24 2.82 -2.07
N GLY A 405 -5.58 3.21 -0.84
CA GLY A 405 -5.58 2.32 0.31
C GLY A 405 -6.62 1.20 0.26
N LEU A 406 -7.84 1.53 -0.17
CA LEU A 406 -8.92 0.53 -0.34
C LEU A 406 -8.54 -0.47 -1.45
N ILE A 407 -8.01 0.01 -2.56
CA ILE A 407 -7.53 -0.81 -3.67
C ILE A 407 -6.34 -1.68 -3.25
N LEU A 408 -5.41 -1.16 -2.44
CA LEU A 408 -4.33 -1.95 -1.86
C LEU A 408 -4.85 -3.05 -0.93
N ALA A 409 -5.85 -2.77 -0.10
CA ALA A 409 -6.46 -3.78 0.75
C ALA A 409 -7.11 -4.92 -0.07
N ILE A 410 -7.77 -4.59 -1.19
CA ILE A 410 -8.31 -5.58 -2.14
C ILE A 410 -7.19 -6.47 -2.71
N ALA A 411 -6.04 -5.87 -3.04
CA ALA A 411 -4.87 -6.62 -3.52
C ALA A 411 -4.42 -7.68 -2.49
N PHE A 412 -4.55 -7.38 -1.18
CA PHE A 412 -4.31 -8.31 -0.08
C PHE A 412 -5.49 -9.24 0.24
N GLY A 413 -6.55 -9.22 -0.56
CA GLY A 413 -7.68 -10.13 -0.48
C GLY A 413 -8.87 -9.63 0.34
N GLN A 414 -8.84 -8.37 0.82
CA GLN A 414 -9.98 -7.74 1.49
C GLN A 414 -11.17 -7.68 0.53
N ASN A 415 -12.35 -8.05 1.04
CA ASN A 415 -13.63 -7.77 0.39
C ASN A 415 -14.35 -6.69 1.19
N TYR A 416 -15.11 -5.86 0.48
CA TYR A 416 -15.93 -4.81 1.06
C TYR A 416 -17.40 -5.09 0.76
N ASP A 417 -18.24 -4.84 1.77
CA ASP A 417 -19.66 -4.65 1.53
C ASP A 417 -19.82 -3.24 0.94
N THR A 418 -20.18 -3.15 -0.34
CA THR A 418 -20.22 -1.89 -1.07
C THR A 418 -21.35 -0.97 -0.58
N ASP A 419 -22.42 -1.52 -0.03
CA ASP A 419 -23.55 -0.73 0.46
C ASP A 419 -23.19 -0.05 1.78
N VAL A 420 -22.53 -0.80 2.68
CA VAL A 420 -21.98 -0.26 3.93
C VAL A 420 -20.89 0.76 3.63
N LEU A 421 -19.97 0.45 2.72
CA LEU A 421 -18.89 1.37 2.38
C LEU A 421 -19.40 2.65 1.71
N LEU A 422 -20.46 2.57 0.89
CA LEU A 422 -21.10 3.74 0.29
C LEU A 422 -21.67 4.68 1.38
N GLN A 423 -22.41 4.14 2.34
CA GLN A 423 -22.96 4.92 3.46
C GLN A 423 -21.84 5.60 4.26
N ARG A 424 -20.77 4.87 4.57
CA ARG A 424 -19.59 5.42 5.25
C ARG A 424 -18.93 6.53 4.43
N ALA A 425 -18.70 6.31 3.14
CA ALA A 425 -18.08 7.30 2.26
C ALA A 425 -18.91 8.59 2.20
N SER A 426 -20.25 8.48 2.07
CA SER A 426 -21.13 9.64 2.11
C SER A 426 -21.04 10.40 3.44
N ALA A 427 -21.02 9.70 4.58
CA ALA A 427 -20.87 10.33 5.90
C ALA A 427 -19.50 11.02 6.07
N MET A 428 -18.42 10.35 5.66
CA MET A 428 -17.06 10.91 5.64
C MET A 428 -17.02 12.24 4.87
N LEU A 429 -17.57 12.24 3.67
CA LEU A 429 -17.55 13.40 2.77
C LEU A 429 -18.47 14.52 3.26
N SER A 430 -19.62 14.18 3.83
CA SER A 430 -20.52 15.18 4.42
C SER A 430 -19.84 15.94 5.56
N THR A 431 -19.06 15.26 6.40
CA THR A 431 -18.33 15.91 7.49
C THR A 431 -17.11 16.66 7.00
N ALA A 432 -16.33 16.08 6.07
CA ALA A 432 -15.05 16.62 5.66
C ALA A 432 -15.13 17.78 4.64
N LEU A 433 -16.17 17.81 3.79
CA LEU A 433 -16.37 18.87 2.80
C LEU A 433 -17.22 20.03 3.34
N HIS A 434 -17.98 19.81 4.42
CA HIS A 434 -18.83 20.84 5.04
C HIS A 434 -18.69 20.84 6.57
N PRO A 435 -17.52 21.23 7.11
CA PRO A 435 -17.33 21.35 8.55
C PRO A 435 -18.33 22.37 9.14
N ALA A 436 -18.78 22.11 10.38
CA ALA A 436 -19.86 22.83 11.05
C ALA A 436 -19.71 24.36 10.93
N GLY A 437 -20.64 25.02 10.22
CA GLY A 437 -20.65 26.47 10.01
C GLY A 437 -21.02 26.92 8.59
N MET A 438 -20.95 26.03 7.59
CA MET A 438 -21.51 26.27 6.26
C MET A 438 -22.92 25.67 6.20
N SER A 439 -23.97 26.49 6.23
CA SER A 439 -25.35 26.01 6.08
C SER A 439 -25.51 25.32 4.72
N LEU A 440 -26.17 24.16 4.72
CA LEU A 440 -26.67 23.45 3.52
C LEU A 440 -27.73 24.23 2.73
N GLU A 441 -28.02 25.48 3.09
CA GLU A 441 -28.88 26.37 2.32
C GLU A 441 -28.03 27.21 1.36
N GLN A 442 -27.79 26.67 0.16
CA GLN A 442 -27.95 27.38 -1.13
C GLN A 442 -27.75 26.44 -2.32
#